data_AF-A0A076MWK8-F1
#
_entry.id   AF-A0A076MWK8-F1
#
_cell.length_a   1.000
_cell.length_b   1.000
_cell.length_c   1.000
_cell.angle_alpha   90.00
_cell.angle_beta   90.00
_cell.angle_gamma   90.00
#
_symmetry.space_group_name_H-M   'P 1'
#
loop_
_entity.id
_entity.type
_entity.pdbx_description
1 polymer ?
#
loop_
_entity_poly.entity_id
_entity_poly.type
_entity_poly.pdbx_seq_one_letter_code
_entity_poly.pdbx_strand_id
1 'polypeptide(L)'
;MTDVSFADVPQPDEAARTEAVRRHAELLKPVSALGELEALGAWVAACQGSAPPRRFQRPRVIVFAGDHGIAAKGVSAYRPEVTGQLVDNLLKGAGPVAVAAAVADAGLRVVDIAVDGETPVAEYKVRAGSGSIDVEDALSEDEVRAALRAGMAIADAEVDEGADLLVAGSVGVGATTPAAVLVAALTGAEPVAVVGRGSGIDDNAWMRKTVAIRDALRRARAVLPDPVALLRTAGGADLAALTGFLAQAAVRRTPVLLDGLAVGAAALVAEELAPGARSWWQAAHRDAEPAHQMALDHLDLKPVVDLGIRLGDGTGAATALPLLITAARLLTDLPTHAEAGVTAPNA
;
A
#
# COMPACT_ATOMS: atom_id res chain seq x y z
N MET A 1 14.34 24.72 7.09
CA MET A 1 13.68 23.64 6.35
C MET A 1 12.39 23.34 7.09
N THR A 2 11.26 23.48 6.43
CA THR A 2 9.93 23.24 7.02
C THR A 2 9.81 21.78 7.43
N ASP A 3 9.21 21.55 8.60
CA ASP A 3 8.88 20.22 9.09
C ASP A 3 7.97 19.49 8.08
N VAL A 4 8.05 18.16 8.00
CA VAL A 4 7.15 17.40 7.13
C VAL A 4 5.83 17.27 7.87
N SER A 5 4.81 17.99 7.41
CA SER A 5 3.48 17.98 8.00
C SER A 5 2.41 17.72 6.94
N PHE A 6 1.42 16.92 7.28
CA PHE A 6 0.23 16.72 6.46
C PHE A 6 -0.88 17.66 6.92
N ALA A 7 -1.73 18.09 5.98
CA ALA A 7 -2.97 18.77 6.34
C ALA A 7 -3.95 17.78 6.99
N ASP A 8 -4.99 18.30 7.64
CA ASP A 8 -6.05 17.46 8.21
C ASP A 8 -6.67 16.56 7.15
N VAL A 9 -6.75 15.26 7.43
CA VAL A 9 -7.33 14.27 6.53
C VAL A 9 -8.86 14.39 6.57
N PRO A 10 -9.51 14.76 5.46
CA PRO A 10 -10.98 14.79 5.40
C PRO A 10 -11.54 13.37 5.51
N GLN A 11 -12.63 13.15 6.24
CA GLN A 11 -13.27 11.83 6.22
C GLN A 11 -14.07 11.61 4.93
N PRO A 12 -14.16 10.37 4.42
CA PRO A 12 -15.11 10.01 3.36
C PRO A 12 -16.55 10.39 3.72
N ASP A 13 -17.38 10.67 2.71
CA ASP A 13 -18.74 11.19 2.89
C ASP A 13 -19.71 10.12 3.42
N GLU A 14 -20.14 10.29 4.67
CA GLU A 14 -21.05 9.35 5.32
C GLU A 14 -22.49 9.42 4.80
N ALA A 15 -22.92 10.57 4.28
CA ALA A 15 -24.24 10.69 3.65
C ALA A 15 -24.25 9.90 2.32
N ALA A 16 -23.18 9.99 1.53
CA ALA A 16 -23.02 9.17 0.33
C ALA A 16 -22.94 7.67 0.66
N ARG A 17 -22.26 7.29 1.75
CA ARG A 17 -22.25 5.90 2.23
C ARG A 17 -23.66 5.41 2.57
N THR A 18 -24.40 6.18 3.37
CA THR A 18 -25.75 5.86 3.80
C THR A 18 -26.69 5.69 2.60
N GLU A 19 -26.61 6.60 1.63
CA GLU A 19 -27.39 6.54 0.40
C GLU A 19 -27.02 5.33 -0.47
N ALA A 20 -25.74 4.96 -0.55
CA ALA A 20 -25.29 3.75 -1.23
C ALA A 20 -25.87 2.48 -0.60
N VAL A 21 -25.88 2.39 0.74
CA VAL A 21 -26.49 1.28 1.48
C VAL A 21 -28.00 1.21 1.22
N ARG A 22 -28.69 2.36 1.25
CA ARG A 22 -30.13 2.43 0.93
C ARG A 22 -30.40 1.94 -0.49
N ARG A 23 -29.64 2.43 -1.47
CA ARG A 23 -29.76 2.00 -2.87
C ARG A 23 -29.52 0.50 -3.01
N HIS A 24 -28.52 -0.08 -2.34
CA HIS A 24 -28.26 -1.52 -2.38
C HIS A 24 -29.46 -2.38 -1.96
N ALA A 25 -30.33 -1.90 -1.06
CA ALA A 25 -31.55 -2.60 -0.66
C ALA A 25 -32.64 -2.61 -1.76
N GLU A 26 -32.59 -1.65 -2.68
CA GLU A 26 -33.58 -1.48 -3.76
C GLU A 26 -33.18 -2.20 -5.05
N LEU A 27 -31.87 -2.44 -5.26
CA LEU A 27 -31.31 -3.10 -6.44
C LEU A 27 -31.94 -4.47 -6.70
N LEU A 28 -32.02 -4.87 -7.98
CA LEU A 28 -32.58 -6.13 -8.46
C LEU A 28 -31.73 -7.34 -8.03
N LYS A 29 -31.82 -7.67 -6.75
CA LYS A 29 -31.15 -8.76 -6.04
C LYS A 29 -31.84 -8.96 -4.68
N PRO A 30 -31.71 -10.14 -4.05
CA PRO A 30 -32.09 -10.27 -2.65
C PRO A 30 -31.27 -9.32 -1.75
N VAL A 31 -31.87 -8.91 -0.63
CA VAL A 31 -31.19 -8.05 0.36
C VAL A 31 -29.92 -8.75 0.85
N SER A 32 -28.81 -8.00 0.90
CA SER A 32 -27.48 -8.47 1.33
C SER A 32 -26.86 -9.60 0.49
N ALA A 33 -27.42 -9.94 -0.67
CA ALA A 33 -26.95 -11.07 -1.47
C ALA A 33 -25.55 -10.91 -2.07
N LEU A 34 -25.00 -9.68 -2.14
CA LEU A 34 -23.66 -9.44 -2.68
C LEU A 34 -22.57 -9.39 -1.60
N GLY A 35 -22.93 -9.51 -0.32
CA GLY A 35 -21.99 -9.55 0.80
C GLY A 35 -21.02 -8.35 0.80
N GLU A 36 -19.71 -8.63 0.86
CA GLU A 36 -18.65 -7.62 0.92
C GLU A 36 -18.62 -6.66 -0.28
N LEU A 37 -19.14 -7.07 -1.45
CA LEU A 37 -19.22 -6.17 -2.60
C LEU A 37 -20.15 -4.98 -2.33
N GLU A 38 -21.16 -5.12 -1.47
CA GLU A 38 -22.02 -3.99 -1.07
C GLU A 38 -21.25 -2.99 -0.21
N ALA A 39 -20.46 -3.50 0.74
CA ALA A 39 -19.62 -2.67 1.60
C ALA A 39 -18.54 -1.92 0.80
N LEU A 40 -17.90 -2.60 -0.17
CA LEU A 40 -16.92 -1.99 -1.07
C LEU A 40 -17.56 -0.93 -1.97
N GLY A 41 -18.74 -1.19 -2.54
CA GLY A 41 -19.48 -0.22 -3.35
C GLY A 41 -19.86 1.03 -2.55
N ALA A 42 -20.32 0.85 -1.30
CA ALA A 42 -20.63 1.95 -0.40
C ALA A 42 -19.38 2.73 0.04
N TRP A 43 -18.24 2.07 0.24
CA TRP A 43 -16.98 2.74 0.52
C TRP A 43 -16.50 3.61 -0.67
N VAL A 44 -16.62 3.11 -1.91
CA VAL A 44 -16.31 3.91 -3.11
C VAL A 44 -17.24 5.13 -3.21
N ALA A 45 -18.53 4.94 -2.95
CA ALA A 45 -19.50 6.04 -2.93
C ALA A 45 -19.14 7.12 -1.91
N ALA A 46 -18.72 6.70 -0.71
CA ALA A 46 -18.25 7.60 0.34
C ALA A 46 -16.98 8.37 -0.07
N CYS A 47 -15.98 7.69 -0.64
CA CYS A 47 -14.75 8.32 -1.10
C CYS A 47 -15.00 9.36 -2.19
N GLN A 48 -15.95 9.08 -3.09
CA GLN A 48 -16.29 9.99 -4.19
C GLN A 48 -17.34 11.05 -3.84
N GLY A 49 -17.96 10.99 -2.66
CA GLY A 49 -19.05 11.89 -2.24
C GLY A 49 -20.31 11.75 -3.11
N SER A 50 -20.57 10.57 -3.67
CA SER A 50 -21.68 10.34 -4.61
C SER A 50 -22.22 8.92 -4.54
N ALA A 51 -23.53 8.77 -4.48
CA ALA A 51 -24.24 7.50 -4.56
C ALA A 51 -25.34 7.56 -5.65
N PRO A 52 -25.28 6.73 -6.71
CA PRO A 52 -24.21 5.77 -6.99
C PRO A 52 -22.85 6.47 -7.27
N PRO A 53 -21.73 5.75 -7.07
CA PRO A 53 -20.42 6.28 -7.39
C PRO A 53 -20.26 6.47 -8.90
N ARG A 54 -19.37 7.38 -9.28
CA ARG A 54 -18.86 7.50 -10.65
C ARG A 54 -17.93 6.32 -10.95
N ARG A 55 -17.93 5.89 -12.22
CA ARG A 55 -17.00 4.88 -12.72
C ARG A 55 -15.57 5.42 -12.66
N PHE A 56 -14.64 4.62 -12.15
CA PHE A 56 -13.22 4.92 -12.27
C PHE A 56 -12.82 5.02 -13.75
N GLN A 57 -12.06 6.06 -14.08
CA GLN A 57 -11.59 6.41 -15.42
C GLN A 57 -10.08 6.23 -15.55
N ARG A 58 -9.32 6.45 -14.47
CA ARG A 58 -7.86 6.39 -14.52
C ARG A 58 -7.29 5.77 -13.23
N PRO A 59 -7.47 4.45 -13.02
CA PRO A 59 -6.73 3.74 -11.98
C PRO A 59 -5.22 3.75 -12.28
N ARG A 60 -4.40 3.97 -11.25
CA ARG A 60 -2.94 4.09 -11.39
C ARG A 60 -2.20 3.23 -10.38
N VAL A 61 -1.35 2.34 -10.88
CA VAL A 61 -0.42 1.52 -10.10
C VAL A 61 0.94 2.21 -10.03
N ILE A 62 1.39 2.52 -8.81
CA ILE A 62 2.66 3.20 -8.55
C ILE A 62 3.57 2.25 -7.76
N VAL A 63 4.70 1.88 -8.36
CA VAL A 63 5.68 0.96 -7.77
C VAL A 63 6.92 1.73 -7.34
N PHE A 64 7.17 1.76 -6.03
CA PHE A 64 8.31 2.45 -5.42
C PHE A 64 9.51 1.52 -5.32
N ALA A 65 10.62 1.89 -5.96
CA ALA A 65 11.83 1.08 -6.00
C ALA A 65 12.92 1.60 -5.04
N GLY A 66 13.50 0.71 -4.24
CA GLY A 66 14.59 1.04 -3.33
C GLY A 66 15.39 -0.16 -2.86
N ASP A 67 16.71 0.00 -2.80
CA ASP A 67 17.61 -1.01 -2.24
C ASP A 67 17.83 -0.80 -0.73
N HIS A 68 18.06 -1.91 -0.03
CA HIS A 68 18.20 -1.93 1.42
C HIS A 68 19.52 -2.53 1.86
N GLY A 69 20.32 -1.80 2.65
CA GLY A 69 21.65 -2.26 3.09
C GLY A 69 21.61 -3.60 3.84
N ILE A 70 20.50 -3.90 4.52
CA ILE A 70 20.30 -5.17 5.21
C ILE A 70 20.28 -6.39 4.28
N ALA A 71 20.00 -6.20 2.98
CA ALA A 71 20.00 -7.25 1.98
C ALA A 71 21.36 -7.97 1.87
N ALA A 72 22.47 -7.26 2.13
CA ALA A 72 23.82 -7.81 2.15
C ALA A 72 24.01 -8.93 3.20
N LYS A 73 23.12 -9.04 4.21
CA LYS A 73 23.17 -10.10 5.23
C LYS A 73 22.48 -11.40 4.81
N GLY A 74 22.05 -11.49 3.55
CA GLY A 74 21.40 -12.70 3.03
C GLY A 74 20.06 -12.98 3.70
N VAL A 75 19.27 -11.91 3.93
CA VAL A 75 17.88 -11.94 4.44
C VAL A 75 16.84 -12.17 3.32
N SER A 76 17.30 -12.22 2.07
CA SER A 76 16.51 -12.54 0.88
C SER A 76 17.12 -13.73 0.15
N ALA A 77 16.31 -14.38 -0.69
CA ALA A 77 16.76 -15.42 -1.62
C ALA A 77 17.51 -14.81 -2.83
N TYR A 78 17.33 -13.51 -3.07
CA TYR A 78 17.96 -12.77 -4.16
C TYR A 78 19.11 -11.90 -3.64
N ARG A 79 20.07 -11.62 -4.53
CA ARG A 79 21.17 -10.67 -4.26
C ARG A 79 20.68 -9.23 -4.45
N PRO A 80 21.29 -8.23 -3.78
CA PRO A 80 20.85 -6.84 -3.86
C PRO A 80 20.72 -6.30 -5.29
N GLU A 81 21.65 -6.64 -6.18
CA GLU A 81 21.65 -6.15 -7.58
C GLU A 81 20.41 -6.55 -8.40
N VAL A 82 19.59 -7.48 -7.92
CA VAL A 82 18.35 -7.90 -8.58
C VAL A 82 17.29 -6.80 -8.56
N THR A 83 17.32 -5.84 -7.62
CA THR A 83 16.36 -4.72 -7.59
C THR A 83 16.36 -3.92 -8.90
N GLY A 84 17.53 -3.47 -9.36
CA GLY A 84 17.66 -2.75 -10.64
C GLY A 84 17.21 -3.58 -11.84
N GLN A 85 17.47 -4.88 -11.84
CA GLN A 85 17.02 -5.79 -12.91
C GLN A 85 15.49 -5.94 -12.95
N LEU A 86 14.83 -5.96 -11.79
CA LEU A 86 13.37 -5.98 -11.71
C LEU A 86 12.78 -4.66 -12.21
N VAL A 87 13.36 -3.52 -11.84
CA VAL A 87 12.97 -2.20 -12.37
C VAL A 87 13.10 -2.18 -13.89
N ASP A 88 14.23 -2.61 -14.45
CA ASP A 88 14.44 -2.67 -15.90
C ASP A 88 13.40 -3.54 -16.63
N ASN A 89 12.96 -4.64 -16.00
CA ASN A 89 11.93 -5.50 -16.55
C ASN A 89 10.54 -4.82 -16.50
N LEU A 90 10.19 -4.20 -15.37
CA LEU A 90 8.91 -3.49 -15.23
C LEU A 90 8.79 -2.35 -16.25
N LEU A 91 9.87 -1.62 -16.53
CA LEU A 91 9.92 -0.57 -17.55
C LEU A 91 9.73 -1.11 -18.97
N LYS A 92 10.03 -2.39 -19.21
CA LYS A 92 9.76 -3.08 -20.48
C LYS A 92 8.35 -3.68 -20.53
N GLY A 93 7.51 -3.40 -19.52
CA GLY A 93 6.18 -4.01 -19.37
C GLY A 93 6.22 -5.48 -18.95
N ALA A 94 7.36 -5.97 -18.46
CA ALA A 94 7.53 -7.35 -18.02
C ALA A 94 7.47 -7.43 -16.49
N GLY A 95 6.63 -8.32 -15.98
CA GLY A 95 6.49 -8.58 -14.55
C GLY A 95 5.04 -8.88 -14.17
N PRO A 96 4.80 -9.55 -13.04
CA PRO A 96 3.44 -9.90 -12.63
C PRO A 96 2.53 -8.68 -12.45
N VAL A 97 3.03 -7.58 -11.87
CA VAL A 97 2.23 -6.35 -11.70
C VAL A 97 1.90 -5.69 -13.04
N ALA A 98 2.80 -5.72 -14.03
CA ALA A 98 2.54 -5.16 -15.36
C ALA A 98 1.42 -5.93 -16.08
N VAL A 99 1.41 -7.26 -15.95
CA VAL A 99 0.32 -8.10 -16.49
C VAL A 99 -1.00 -7.82 -15.77
N ALA A 100 -0.99 -7.79 -14.44
CA ALA A 100 -2.19 -7.54 -13.65
C ALA A 100 -2.78 -6.14 -13.89
N ALA A 101 -1.92 -5.11 -13.97
CA ALA A 101 -2.33 -3.75 -14.29
C ALA A 101 -2.97 -3.65 -15.67
N ALA A 102 -2.39 -4.31 -16.68
CA ALA A 102 -2.97 -4.35 -18.03
C ALA A 102 -4.34 -5.03 -18.06
N VAL A 103 -4.52 -6.14 -17.32
CA VAL A 103 -5.83 -6.81 -17.20
C VAL A 103 -6.87 -5.92 -16.51
N ALA A 104 -6.44 -5.13 -15.52
CA ALA A 104 -7.30 -4.22 -14.78
C ALA A 104 -7.51 -2.86 -15.48
N ASP A 105 -6.96 -2.66 -16.67
CA ASP A 105 -6.95 -1.39 -17.41
C ASP A 105 -6.41 -0.21 -16.57
N ALA A 106 -5.36 -0.49 -15.80
CA ALA A 106 -4.70 0.47 -14.93
C ALA A 106 -3.33 0.88 -15.49
N GLY A 107 -3.03 2.18 -15.43
CA GLY A 107 -1.71 2.68 -15.82
C GLY A 107 -0.66 2.28 -14.79
N LEU A 108 0.51 1.81 -15.23
CA LEU A 108 1.63 1.46 -14.35
C LEU A 108 2.74 2.52 -14.44
N ARG A 109 3.20 3.01 -13.29
CA ARG A 109 4.39 3.87 -13.14
C ARG A 109 5.35 3.24 -12.14
N VAL A 110 6.63 3.20 -12.50
CA VAL A 110 7.71 2.81 -11.59
C VAL A 110 8.50 4.06 -11.25
N VAL A 111 8.85 4.24 -9.98
CA VAL A 111 9.64 5.37 -9.50
C VAL A 111 10.85 4.85 -8.72
N ASP A 112 12.04 5.30 -9.11
CA ASP A 112 13.26 5.02 -8.37
C ASP A 112 13.42 6.05 -7.24
N ILE A 113 13.32 5.56 -6.01
CA ILE A 113 13.55 6.36 -4.81
C ILE A 113 14.96 6.10 -4.26
N ALA A 114 15.41 4.84 -4.28
CA ALA A 114 16.73 4.49 -3.75
C ALA A 114 17.38 3.23 -4.35
N VAL A 115 17.18 2.93 -5.63
CA VAL A 115 17.88 1.81 -6.28
C VAL A 115 19.39 2.04 -6.23
N ASP A 116 20.18 1.02 -5.91
CA ASP A 116 21.65 1.10 -5.90
C ASP A 116 22.18 0.93 -7.34
N GLY A 117 22.08 2.02 -8.11
CA GLY A 117 22.46 2.08 -9.51
C GLY A 117 21.74 3.20 -10.27
N GLU A 118 22.08 3.38 -11.53
CA GLU A 118 21.41 4.34 -12.42
C GLU A 118 20.13 3.74 -13.01
N THR A 119 19.05 4.52 -13.04
CA THR A 119 17.78 4.13 -13.67
C THR A 119 17.19 5.31 -14.44
N PRO A 120 16.41 5.08 -15.51
CA PRO A 120 15.77 6.15 -16.27
C PRO A 120 14.56 6.77 -15.54
N VAL A 121 14.19 6.27 -14.36
CA VAL A 121 13.05 6.72 -13.55
C VAL A 121 13.47 7.36 -12.22
N ALA A 122 14.68 7.94 -12.20
CA ALA A 122 15.33 8.55 -11.04
C ALA A 122 14.89 9.99 -10.74
N GLU A 123 13.74 10.45 -11.25
CA GLU A 123 13.21 11.81 -11.01
C GLU A 123 13.11 12.15 -9.51
N TYR A 124 12.72 11.15 -8.70
CA TYR A 124 12.51 11.27 -7.25
C TYR A 124 13.60 10.56 -6.43
N LYS A 125 14.73 10.22 -7.05
CA LYS A 125 15.79 9.46 -6.38
C LYS A 125 16.40 10.29 -5.25
N VAL A 126 16.34 9.74 -4.04
CA VAL A 126 16.86 10.37 -2.82
C VAL A 126 18.31 9.97 -2.56
N ARG A 127 18.64 8.70 -2.78
CA ARG A 127 19.98 8.13 -2.55
C ARG A 127 20.18 6.81 -3.31
N ALA A 128 21.33 6.16 -3.17
CA ALA A 128 21.59 4.82 -3.70
C ALA A 128 21.69 3.82 -2.54
N GLY A 129 20.64 3.01 -2.35
CA GLY A 129 20.51 2.04 -1.24
C GLY A 129 20.43 2.68 0.16
N SER A 130 19.73 2.06 1.10
CA SER A 130 19.71 2.50 2.52
C SER A 130 20.87 1.91 3.34
N GLY A 131 21.13 2.46 4.53
CA GLY A 131 22.02 1.86 5.52
C GLY A 131 21.49 0.53 6.07
N SER A 132 22.37 -0.28 6.68
CA SER A 132 21.95 -1.55 7.30
C SER A 132 21.27 -1.32 8.65
N ILE A 133 19.93 -1.38 8.67
CA ILE A 133 19.06 -1.03 9.82
C ILE A 133 19.31 -1.79 11.12
N ASP A 134 20.12 -2.84 11.11
CA ASP A 134 20.47 -3.56 12.32
C ASP A 134 21.68 -2.95 13.06
N VAL A 135 22.47 -2.13 12.38
CA VAL A 135 23.69 -1.51 12.94
C VAL A 135 23.78 0.02 12.75
N GLU A 136 23.13 0.59 11.74
CA GLU A 136 23.18 2.02 11.40
C GLU A 136 21.85 2.55 10.83
N ASP A 137 21.63 3.85 10.84
CA ASP A 137 20.36 4.43 10.39
C ASP A 137 20.15 4.15 8.88
N ALA A 138 18.91 3.86 8.50
CA ALA A 138 18.56 3.63 7.09
C ALA A 138 18.86 4.88 6.25
N LEU A 139 18.54 6.05 6.81
CA LEU A 139 18.58 7.36 6.16
C LEU A 139 19.16 8.42 7.10
N SER A 140 19.70 9.49 6.53
CA SER A 140 19.92 10.74 7.25
C SER A 140 18.61 11.50 7.49
N GLU A 141 18.65 12.51 8.35
CA GLU A 141 17.50 13.39 8.65
C GLU A 141 16.99 14.13 7.41
N ASP A 142 17.89 14.56 6.52
CA ASP A 142 17.50 15.26 5.29
C ASP A 142 16.92 14.28 4.26
N GLU A 143 17.47 13.07 4.18
CA GLU A 143 17.02 12.02 3.24
C GLU A 143 15.63 11.48 3.58
N VAL A 144 15.32 11.21 4.85
CA VAL A 144 13.97 10.73 5.25
C VAL A 144 12.91 11.79 4.93
N ARG A 145 13.22 13.06 5.16
CA ARG A 145 12.32 14.18 4.83
C ARG A 145 12.19 14.38 3.33
N ALA A 146 13.28 14.19 2.57
CA ALA A 146 13.25 14.22 1.11
C ALA A 146 12.39 13.08 0.54
N ALA A 147 12.52 11.87 1.08
CA ALA A 147 11.73 10.71 0.68
C ALA A 147 10.23 10.91 0.96
N LEU A 148 9.86 11.38 2.15
CA LEU A 148 8.46 11.71 2.46
C LEU A 148 7.89 12.75 1.47
N ARG A 149 8.64 13.83 1.20
CA ARG A 149 8.23 14.85 0.22
C ARG A 149 8.13 14.30 -1.21
N ALA A 150 9.02 13.38 -1.59
CA ALA A 150 8.93 12.71 -2.89
C ALA A 150 7.63 11.92 -2.99
N GLY A 151 7.27 11.16 -1.95
CA GLY A 151 5.98 10.48 -1.85
C GLY A 151 4.77 11.41 -2.03
N MET A 152 4.79 12.55 -1.32
CA MET A 152 3.76 13.58 -1.44
C MET A 152 3.66 14.12 -2.87
N ALA A 153 4.79 14.49 -3.46
CA ALA A 153 4.85 15.03 -4.82
C ALA A 153 4.36 14.03 -5.87
N ILE A 154 4.68 12.73 -5.71
CA ILE A 154 4.19 11.66 -6.60
C ILE A 154 2.67 11.52 -6.48
N ALA A 155 2.11 11.52 -5.26
CA ALA A 155 0.67 11.47 -5.06
C ALA A 155 -0.03 12.68 -5.69
N ASP A 156 0.51 13.89 -5.46
CA ASP A 156 -0.03 15.12 -6.03
C ASP A 156 -0.02 15.09 -7.56
N ALA A 157 1.10 14.67 -8.16
CA ALA A 157 1.23 14.56 -9.60
C ALA A 157 0.22 13.58 -10.21
N GLU A 158 0.05 12.39 -9.65
CA GLU A 158 -0.90 11.40 -10.17
C GLU A 158 -2.36 11.90 -10.06
N VAL A 159 -2.72 12.52 -8.94
CA VAL A 159 -4.07 13.07 -8.73
C VAL A 159 -4.33 14.27 -9.64
N ASP A 160 -3.35 15.15 -9.84
CA ASP A 160 -3.45 16.31 -10.73
C ASP A 160 -3.56 15.88 -12.21
N GLU A 161 -2.94 14.76 -12.58
CA GLU A 161 -3.12 14.11 -13.88
C GLU A 161 -4.47 13.36 -14.02
N GLY A 162 -5.31 13.39 -12.98
CA GLY A 162 -6.66 12.85 -12.99
C GLY A 162 -6.78 11.40 -12.53
N ALA A 163 -5.81 10.86 -11.78
CA ALA A 163 -5.98 9.57 -11.11
C ALA A 163 -7.15 9.62 -10.12
N ASP A 164 -8.10 8.71 -10.27
CA ASP A 164 -9.28 8.61 -9.39
C ASP A 164 -9.27 7.39 -8.47
N LEU A 165 -8.24 6.55 -8.61
CA LEU A 165 -7.92 5.44 -7.74
C LEU A 165 -6.42 5.11 -7.85
N LEU A 166 -5.75 5.03 -6.71
CA LEU A 166 -4.33 4.69 -6.66
C LEU A 166 -4.14 3.25 -6.18
N VAL A 167 -3.07 2.62 -6.62
CA VAL A 167 -2.62 1.30 -6.19
C VAL A 167 -1.15 1.42 -5.84
N ALA A 168 -0.79 1.10 -4.60
CA ALA A 168 0.59 1.22 -4.13
C ALA A 168 1.29 -0.14 -4.19
N GLY A 169 2.53 -0.16 -4.69
CA GLY A 169 3.41 -1.33 -4.71
C GLY A 169 4.86 -0.96 -4.37
N SER A 170 5.69 -1.95 -4.06
CA SER A 170 7.10 -1.76 -3.72
C SER A 170 7.98 -2.81 -4.37
N VAL A 171 9.15 -2.42 -4.85
CA VAL A 171 10.17 -3.36 -5.32
C VAL A 171 11.52 -3.03 -4.68
N GLY A 172 12.08 -4.02 -3.97
CA GLY A 172 13.35 -3.84 -3.29
C GLY A 172 13.81 -5.13 -2.65
N VAL A 173 15.00 -5.60 -3.02
CA VAL A 173 15.58 -6.79 -2.37
C VAL A 173 15.84 -6.45 -0.90
N GLY A 174 15.31 -7.28 -0.02
CA GLY A 174 15.43 -7.10 1.43
C GLY A 174 14.35 -6.23 2.07
N ALA A 175 13.49 -5.54 1.30
CA ALA A 175 12.49 -4.58 1.80
C ALA A 175 11.51 -5.15 2.85
N THR A 176 11.23 -6.45 2.81
CA THR A 176 10.38 -7.12 3.82
C THR A 176 11.00 -7.10 5.23
N THR A 177 12.31 -6.88 5.36
CA THR A 177 13.00 -6.81 6.65
C THR A 177 12.72 -5.50 7.38
N PRO A 178 13.01 -4.30 6.82
CA PRO A 178 12.60 -3.04 7.44
C PRO A 178 11.09 -2.94 7.60
N ALA A 179 10.29 -3.40 6.63
CA ALA A 179 8.83 -3.40 6.76
C ALA A 179 8.36 -4.21 7.99
N ALA A 180 8.91 -5.40 8.21
CA ALA A 180 8.60 -6.20 9.40
C ALA A 180 9.05 -5.52 10.70
N VAL A 181 10.17 -4.78 10.70
CA VAL A 181 10.63 -4.00 11.87
C VAL A 181 9.65 -2.88 12.20
N LEU A 182 9.20 -2.12 11.20
CA LEU A 182 8.21 -1.04 11.38
C LEU A 182 6.89 -1.59 11.94
N VAL A 183 6.37 -2.67 11.36
CA VAL A 183 5.17 -3.34 11.88
C VAL A 183 5.38 -3.81 13.31
N ALA A 184 6.48 -4.51 13.61
CA ALA A 184 6.76 -4.98 14.97
C ALA A 184 6.86 -3.84 15.99
N ALA A 185 7.46 -2.72 15.59
CA ALA A 185 7.60 -1.55 16.44
C ALA A 185 6.24 -0.92 16.79
N LEU A 186 5.36 -0.74 15.79
CA LEU A 186 4.06 -0.08 15.96
C LEU A 186 2.99 -0.99 16.56
N THR A 187 3.04 -2.30 16.30
CA THR A 187 2.08 -3.28 16.84
C THR A 187 2.52 -3.88 18.18
N GLY A 188 3.76 -3.64 18.60
CA GLY A 188 4.35 -4.27 19.80
C GLY A 188 4.68 -5.75 19.64
N ALA A 189 4.64 -6.28 18.40
CA ALA A 189 4.93 -7.69 18.14
C ALA A 189 6.41 -8.05 18.39
N GLU A 190 6.63 -9.32 18.74
CA GLU A 190 7.97 -9.88 18.93
C GLU A 190 8.65 -10.19 17.58
N PRO A 191 9.99 -10.06 17.47
CA PRO A 191 10.72 -10.27 16.21
C PRO A 191 10.39 -11.57 15.49
N VAL A 192 10.25 -12.67 16.22
CA VAL A 192 9.97 -14.00 15.64
C VAL A 192 8.59 -14.09 14.98
N ALA A 193 7.62 -13.32 15.46
CA ALA A 193 6.24 -13.39 15.00
C ALA A 193 6.03 -12.66 13.66
N VAL A 194 6.93 -11.72 13.32
CA VAL A 194 6.85 -10.90 12.11
C VAL A 194 7.67 -11.44 10.93
N VAL A 195 8.45 -12.51 11.13
CA VAL A 195 9.35 -13.02 10.07
C VAL A 195 8.64 -14.03 9.17
N GLY A 196 8.27 -13.62 7.97
CA GLY A 196 7.87 -14.52 6.89
C GLY A 196 9.02 -14.98 6.01
N ARG A 197 8.69 -15.89 5.09
CA ARG A 197 9.65 -16.46 4.12
C ARG A 197 9.81 -15.65 2.83
N GLY A 198 8.97 -14.65 2.60
CA GLY A 198 8.99 -13.72 1.46
C GLY A 198 9.36 -14.37 0.15
N SER A 199 10.55 -14.00 -0.34
CA SER A 199 11.18 -14.49 -1.57
C SER A 199 11.51 -15.99 -1.62
N GLY A 200 11.03 -16.80 -0.67
CA GLY A 200 11.29 -18.24 -0.59
C GLY A 200 12.56 -18.60 0.18
N ILE A 201 12.89 -17.85 1.23
CA ILE A 201 14.11 -18.07 2.02
C ILE A 201 14.10 -19.40 2.79
N ASP A 202 15.28 -20.00 2.94
CA ASP A 202 15.51 -21.20 3.75
C ASP A 202 15.56 -20.88 5.26
N ASP A 203 15.72 -21.90 6.10
CA ASP A 203 15.73 -21.74 7.56
C ASP A 203 16.95 -20.92 8.04
N ASN A 204 18.09 -21.02 7.35
CA ASN A 204 19.28 -20.26 7.69
C ASN A 204 19.10 -18.76 7.42
N ALA A 205 18.54 -18.42 6.27
CA ALA A 205 18.19 -17.05 5.92
C ALA A 205 17.08 -16.52 6.82
N TRP A 206 16.09 -17.35 7.19
CA TRP A 206 15.08 -16.99 8.17
C TRP A 206 15.72 -16.66 9.53
N MET A 207 16.64 -17.48 10.04
CA MET A 207 17.37 -17.20 11.29
C MET A 207 18.16 -15.88 11.23
N ARG A 208 18.88 -15.62 10.12
CA ARG A 208 19.58 -14.34 9.92
C ARG A 208 18.62 -13.16 9.89
N LYS A 209 17.49 -13.28 9.19
CA LYS A 209 16.44 -12.25 9.11
C LYS A 209 15.84 -11.97 10.49
N THR A 210 15.57 -13.00 11.30
CA THR A 210 15.08 -12.83 12.68
C THR A 210 16.09 -12.09 13.57
N VAL A 211 17.38 -12.39 13.46
CA VAL A 211 18.43 -11.66 14.18
C VAL A 211 18.50 -10.19 13.75
N ALA A 212 18.49 -9.93 12.43
CA ALA A 212 18.47 -8.59 11.89
C ALA A 212 17.26 -7.78 12.38
N ILE A 213 16.05 -8.37 12.35
CA ILE A 213 14.82 -7.73 12.82
C ILE A 213 14.91 -7.45 14.32
N ARG A 214 15.39 -8.38 15.14
CA ARG A 214 15.59 -8.17 16.58
C ARG A 214 16.48 -6.96 16.86
N ASP A 215 17.62 -6.88 16.18
CA ASP A 215 18.62 -5.84 16.41
C ASP A 215 18.15 -4.48 15.92
N ALA A 216 17.49 -4.44 14.75
CA ALA A 216 16.83 -3.24 14.23
C ALA A 216 15.66 -2.79 15.12
N LEU A 217 14.84 -3.71 15.63
CA LEU A 217 13.70 -3.39 16.51
C LEU A 217 14.17 -2.76 17.83
N ARG A 218 15.32 -3.17 18.37
CA ARG A 218 15.91 -2.51 19.54
C ARG A 218 16.17 -1.02 19.28
N ARG A 219 16.63 -0.69 18.07
CA ARG A 219 16.91 0.70 17.67
C ARG A 219 15.62 1.46 17.37
N ALA A 220 14.69 0.84 16.65
CA ALA A 220 13.37 1.39 16.36
C ALA A 220 12.60 1.77 17.63
N ARG A 221 12.62 0.90 18.66
CA ARG A 221 11.95 1.16 19.96
C ARG A 221 12.47 2.41 20.67
N ALA A 222 13.73 2.80 20.45
CA ALA A 222 14.30 4.00 21.07
C ALA A 222 13.74 5.31 20.47
N VAL A 223 13.14 5.25 19.28
CA VAL A 223 12.61 6.40 18.54
C VAL A 223 11.12 6.24 18.20
N LEU A 224 10.44 5.23 18.76
CA LEU A 224 9.05 4.88 18.45
C LEU A 224 8.05 6.05 18.50
N PRO A 225 8.13 7.01 19.45
CA PRO A 225 7.19 8.13 19.49
C PRO A 225 7.31 9.12 18.32
N ASP A 226 8.35 9.02 17.50
CA ASP A 226 8.60 9.88 16.34
C ASP A 226 8.56 9.03 15.05
N PRO A 227 7.45 9.05 14.29
CA PRO A 227 7.32 8.25 13.07
C PRO A 227 8.35 8.59 11.99
N VAL A 228 8.82 9.84 11.92
CA VAL A 228 9.86 10.26 10.97
C VAL A 228 11.20 9.67 11.39
N ALA A 229 11.55 9.75 12.68
CA ALA A 229 12.76 9.11 13.21
C ALA A 229 12.70 7.58 13.11
N LEU A 230 11.51 6.98 13.19
CA LEU A 230 11.31 5.55 13.00
C LEU A 230 11.66 5.13 11.56
N LEU A 231 11.13 5.81 10.55
CA LEU A 231 11.49 5.59 9.14
C LEU A 231 12.99 5.80 8.90
N ARG A 232 13.55 6.88 9.46
CA ARG A 232 14.97 7.21 9.37
C ARG A 232 15.87 6.11 9.90
N THR A 233 15.49 5.53 11.04
CA THR A 233 16.31 4.58 11.79
C THR A 233 16.18 3.16 11.24
N ALA A 234 14.96 2.73 10.94
CA ALA A 234 14.63 1.32 10.69
C ALA A 234 13.78 1.06 9.44
N GLY A 235 13.51 2.08 8.63
CA GLY A 235 12.79 1.96 7.36
C GLY A 235 13.71 1.88 6.15
N GLY A 236 13.37 2.66 5.13
CA GLY A 236 14.09 2.82 3.87
C GLY A 236 13.50 4.01 3.11
N ALA A 237 14.18 4.50 2.07
CA ALA A 237 13.70 5.68 1.34
C ALA A 237 12.40 5.37 0.57
N ASP A 238 12.29 4.18 -0.01
CA ASP A 238 11.08 3.66 -0.63
C ASP A 238 9.90 3.58 0.35
N LEU A 239 10.11 3.08 1.57
CA LEU A 239 9.08 3.01 2.62
C LEU A 239 8.68 4.42 3.09
N ALA A 240 9.63 5.33 3.24
CA ALA A 240 9.34 6.72 3.59
C ALA A 240 8.56 7.45 2.47
N ALA A 241 8.90 7.20 1.21
CA ALA A 241 8.16 7.72 0.07
C ALA A 241 6.75 7.11 -0.03
N LEU A 242 6.60 5.81 0.18
CA LEU A 242 5.28 5.16 0.27
C LEU A 242 4.43 5.76 1.39
N THR A 243 5.02 6.01 2.57
CA THR A 243 4.32 6.66 3.68
C THR A 243 3.83 8.05 3.29
N GLY A 244 4.69 8.86 2.67
CA GLY A 244 4.32 10.19 2.18
C GLY A 244 3.23 10.15 1.11
N PHE A 245 3.31 9.18 0.20
CA PHE A 245 2.34 8.96 -0.86
C PHE A 245 0.95 8.59 -0.31
N LEU A 246 0.88 7.64 0.63
CA LEU A 246 -0.37 7.17 1.22
C LEU A 246 -1.07 8.25 2.04
N ALA A 247 -0.32 8.96 2.89
CA ALA A 247 -0.84 10.07 3.69
C ALA A 247 -1.33 11.21 2.78
N GLN A 248 -0.54 11.59 1.76
CA GLN A 248 -0.93 12.65 0.84
C GLN A 248 -2.14 12.26 0.00
N ALA A 249 -2.25 11.01 -0.48
CA ALA A 249 -3.43 10.53 -1.19
C ALA A 249 -4.71 10.69 -0.37
N ALA A 250 -4.66 10.42 0.93
CA ALA A 250 -5.79 10.63 1.84
C ALA A 250 -6.12 12.12 2.01
N VAL A 251 -5.11 12.99 2.20
CA VAL A 251 -5.30 14.46 2.24
C VAL A 251 -5.96 14.96 0.95
N ARG A 252 -5.57 14.38 -0.20
CA ARG A 252 -6.10 14.68 -1.52
C ARG A 252 -7.46 14.04 -1.82
N ARG A 253 -8.04 13.30 -0.86
CA ARG A 253 -9.34 12.59 -1.00
C ARG A 253 -9.34 11.56 -2.12
N THR A 254 -8.23 10.86 -2.29
CA THR A 254 -8.06 9.85 -3.34
C THR A 254 -7.99 8.45 -2.72
N PRO A 255 -8.88 7.53 -3.10
CA PRO A 255 -8.84 6.17 -2.58
C PRO A 255 -7.57 5.43 -3.02
N VAL A 256 -7.06 4.56 -2.15
CA VAL A 256 -5.87 3.73 -2.42
C VAL A 256 -6.11 2.25 -2.12
N LEU A 257 -5.67 1.37 -3.01
CA LEU A 257 -5.52 -0.06 -2.73
C LEU A 257 -4.11 -0.37 -2.24
N LEU A 258 -4.03 -0.99 -1.06
CA LEU A 258 -2.78 -1.42 -0.43
C LEU A 258 -2.44 -2.85 -0.86
N ASP A 259 -1.20 -3.07 -1.30
CA ASP A 259 -0.68 -4.40 -1.68
C ASP A 259 -0.13 -5.16 -0.45
N GLY A 260 1.10 -5.67 -0.51
CA GLY A 260 1.68 -6.52 0.52
C GLY A 260 2.36 -5.78 1.67
N LEU A 261 3.22 -6.51 2.39
CA LEU A 261 3.84 -6.09 3.65
C LEU A 261 4.50 -4.70 3.61
N ALA A 262 5.27 -4.37 2.57
CA ALA A 262 5.98 -3.09 2.50
C ALA A 262 5.02 -1.90 2.50
N VAL A 263 3.93 -2.02 1.72
CA VAL A 263 2.88 -1.00 1.64
C VAL A 263 2.09 -0.94 2.95
N GLY A 264 1.74 -2.09 3.54
CA GLY A 264 1.07 -2.13 4.84
C GLY A 264 1.90 -1.51 5.98
N ALA A 265 3.22 -1.73 5.99
CA ALA A 265 4.13 -1.08 6.95
C ALA A 265 4.17 0.44 6.75
N ALA A 266 4.26 0.90 5.50
CA ALA A 266 4.22 2.32 5.18
C ALA A 266 2.87 2.96 5.54
N ALA A 267 1.77 2.23 5.41
CA ALA A 267 0.41 2.65 5.77
C ALA A 267 0.26 2.85 7.28
N LEU A 268 0.84 1.98 8.12
CA LEU A 268 0.86 2.19 9.58
C LEU A 268 1.54 3.51 9.95
N VAL A 269 2.72 3.77 9.38
CA VAL A 269 3.44 5.02 9.64
C VAL A 269 2.67 6.23 9.08
N ALA A 270 1.99 6.06 7.94
CA ALA A 270 1.18 7.12 7.35
C ALA A 270 -0.02 7.49 8.23
N GLU A 271 -0.66 6.52 8.88
CA GLU A 271 -1.74 6.77 9.84
C GLU A 271 -1.25 7.52 11.08
N GLU A 272 -0.03 7.23 11.57
CA GLU A 272 0.58 7.99 12.66
C GLU A 272 0.90 9.45 12.27
N LEU A 273 1.34 9.67 11.02
CA LEU A 273 1.68 11.00 10.51
C LEU A 273 0.47 11.83 10.06
N ALA A 274 -0.59 11.17 9.61
CA ALA A 274 -1.81 11.77 9.11
C ALA A 274 -3.03 10.99 9.63
N PRO A 275 -3.42 11.18 10.91
CA PRO A 275 -4.50 10.42 11.54
C PRO A 275 -5.81 10.49 10.75
N GLY A 276 -6.45 9.34 10.55
CA GLY A 276 -7.65 9.19 9.74
C GLY A 276 -7.40 8.86 8.26
N ALA A 277 -6.14 8.76 7.82
CA ALA A 277 -5.77 8.38 6.46
C ALA A 277 -6.27 6.97 6.09
N ARG A 278 -6.31 6.04 7.05
CA ARG A 278 -6.83 4.67 6.85
C ARG A 278 -8.23 4.60 6.26
N SER A 279 -9.08 5.62 6.48
CA SER A 279 -10.44 5.67 5.94
C SER A 279 -10.46 5.74 4.40
N TRP A 280 -9.35 6.15 3.78
CA TRP A 280 -9.17 6.26 2.33
C TRP A 280 -8.50 5.04 1.69
N TRP A 281 -8.22 4.00 2.47
CA TRP A 281 -7.51 2.84 1.99
C TRP A 281 -8.39 1.59 2.03
N GLN A 282 -8.10 0.67 1.13
CA GLN A 282 -8.54 -0.72 1.26
C GLN A 282 -7.38 -1.68 1.09
N ALA A 283 -7.34 -2.70 1.94
CA ALA A 283 -6.39 -3.79 1.81
C ALA A 283 -6.81 -4.68 0.64
N ALA A 284 -5.98 -4.77 -0.39
CA ALA A 284 -6.37 -5.51 -1.58
C ALA A 284 -6.30 -7.02 -1.37
N HIS A 285 -5.23 -7.52 -0.75
CA HIS A 285 -5.08 -8.94 -0.50
C HIS A 285 -4.40 -9.24 0.82
N ARG A 286 -4.58 -10.46 1.31
CA ARG A 286 -3.73 -11.02 2.37
C ARG A 286 -2.40 -11.46 1.76
N ASP A 287 -1.30 -10.90 2.26
CA ASP A 287 0.06 -11.36 1.96
C ASP A 287 0.38 -12.57 2.84
N ALA A 288 1.19 -13.50 2.35
CA ALA A 288 1.66 -14.63 3.13
C ALA A 288 2.72 -14.26 4.19
N GLU A 289 3.24 -13.02 4.18
CA GLU A 289 4.06 -12.48 5.26
C GLU A 289 3.23 -12.30 6.56
N PRO A 290 3.61 -12.93 7.69
CA PRO A 290 2.88 -12.85 8.95
C PRO A 290 2.67 -11.41 9.46
N ALA A 291 3.67 -10.55 9.26
CA ALA A 291 3.62 -9.15 9.65
C ALA A 291 2.52 -8.37 8.89
N HIS A 292 2.15 -8.79 7.68
CA HIS A 292 1.14 -8.05 6.93
C HIS A 292 -0.22 -8.14 7.62
N GLN A 293 -0.63 -9.33 8.09
CA GLN A 293 -1.88 -9.48 8.82
C GLN A 293 -1.91 -8.61 10.08
N MET A 294 -0.79 -8.49 10.81
CA MET A 294 -0.69 -7.62 11.98
C MET A 294 -0.89 -6.14 11.63
N ALA A 295 -0.34 -5.70 10.49
CA ALA A 295 -0.56 -4.35 9.99
C ALA A 295 -2.03 -4.11 9.63
N LEU A 296 -2.67 -5.07 8.96
CA LEU A 296 -4.08 -4.99 8.60
C LEU A 296 -4.98 -4.95 9.84
N ASP A 297 -4.72 -5.80 10.84
CA ASP A 297 -5.46 -5.84 12.10
C ASP A 297 -5.34 -4.51 12.85
N HIS A 298 -4.15 -3.91 12.87
CA HIS A 298 -3.91 -2.63 13.53
C HIS A 298 -4.60 -1.46 12.81
N LEU A 299 -4.71 -1.51 11.48
CA LEU A 299 -5.42 -0.52 10.67
C LEU A 299 -6.95 -0.75 10.60
N ASP A 300 -7.43 -1.86 11.16
CA ASP A 300 -8.83 -2.33 11.03
C ASP A 300 -9.24 -2.48 9.56
N LEU A 301 -8.36 -3.08 8.75
CA LEU A 301 -8.57 -3.32 7.32
C LEU A 301 -8.75 -4.81 7.03
N LYS A 302 -9.84 -5.14 6.34
CA LYS A 302 -10.11 -6.51 5.86
C LYS A 302 -9.65 -6.64 4.40
N PRO A 303 -8.83 -7.64 4.05
CA PRO A 303 -8.38 -7.82 2.68
C PRO A 303 -9.54 -8.23 1.75
N VAL A 304 -9.57 -7.69 0.52
CA VAL A 304 -10.57 -8.02 -0.50
C VAL A 304 -10.44 -9.47 -0.97
N VAL A 305 -9.21 -9.96 -1.15
CA VAL A 305 -8.93 -11.35 -1.55
C VAL A 305 -7.86 -12.03 -0.71
N ASP A 306 -7.88 -13.36 -0.64
CA ASP A 306 -6.85 -14.17 -0.01
C ASP A 306 -6.34 -15.19 -1.03
N LEU A 307 -5.26 -14.83 -1.74
CA LEU A 307 -4.70 -15.61 -2.85
C LEU A 307 -3.30 -16.18 -2.52
N GLY A 308 -2.77 -15.91 -1.32
CA GLY A 308 -1.40 -16.30 -0.95
C GLY A 308 -0.30 -15.64 -1.79
N ILE A 309 -0.58 -14.48 -2.39
CA ILE A 309 0.42 -13.67 -3.11
C ILE A 309 1.42 -13.09 -2.09
N ARG A 310 2.71 -13.11 -2.46
CA ARG A 310 3.84 -12.77 -1.56
C ARG A 310 4.96 -12.02 -2.28
N LEU A 311 4.60 -11.28 -3.33
CA LEU A 311 5.55 -10.57 -4.19
C LEU A 311 5.78 -9.12 -3.72
N GLY A 312 4.71 -8.41 -3.35
CA GLY A 312 4.76 -7.04 -2.79
C GLY A 312 4.92 -5.91 -3.81
N ASP A 313 5.05 -6.23 -5.10
CA ASP A 313 5.27 -5.28 -6.21
C ASP A 313 4.00 -4.57 -6.70
N GLY A 314 2.86 -4.73 -6.01
CA GLY A 314 1.56 -4.23 -6.45
C GLY A 314 0.71 -5.26 -7.19
N THR A 315 1.24 -6.46 -7.46
CA THR A 315 0.50 -7.52 -8.19
C THR A 315 -0.81 -7.92 -7.51
N GLY A 316 -0.80 -8.09 -6.19
CA GLY A 316 -2.00 -8.51 -5.46
C GLY A 316 -3.07 -7.43 -5.50
N ALA A 317 -2.66 -6.16 -5.37
CA ALA A 317 -3.55 -5.02 -5.46
C ALA A 317 -4.11 -4.78 -6.87
N ALA A 318 -3.28 -4.88 -7.91
CA ALA A 318 -3.74 -4.84 -9.29
C ALA A 318 -4.68 -6.02 -9.62
N THR A 319 -4.47 -7.19 -9.01
CA THR A 319 -5.35 -8.36 -9.19
C THR A 319 -6.72 -8.19 -8.52
N ALA A 320 -6.78 -7.51 -7.37
CA ALA A 320 -8.04 -7.24 -6.65
C ALA A 320 -8.83 -6.06 -7.26
N LEU A 321 -8.16 -5.17 -7.99
CA LEU A 321 -8.75 -3.95 -8.55
C LEU A 321 -10.04 -4.21 -9.37
N PRO A 322 -10.11 -5.21 -10.27
CA PRO A 322 -11.36 -5.53 -10.99
C PRO A 322 -12.55 -5.84 -10.07
N LEU A 323 -12.33 -6.40 -8.87
CA LEU A 323 -13.40 -6.67 -7.90
C LEU A 323 -13.93 -5.38 -7.27
N LEU A 324 -13.04 -4.44 -6.95
CA LEU A 324 -13.45 -3.12 -6.46
C LEU A 324 -14.22 -2.34 -7.53
N ILE A 325 -13.75 -2.37 -8.78
CA ILE A 325 -14.46 -1.78 -9.93
C ILE A 325 -15.84 -2.44 -10.08
N THR A 326 -15.91 -3.77 -9.95
CA THR A 326 -17.18 -4.51 -10.00
C THR A 326 -18.13 -4.09 -8.89
N ALA A 327 -17.66 -3.96 -7.65
CA ALA A 327 -18.46 -3.49 -6.51
C ALA A 327 -19.08 -2.11 -6.77
N ALA A 328 -18.29 -1.14 -7.23
CA ALA A 328 -18.78 0.19 -7.58
C ALA A 328 -19.79 0.17 -8.75
N ARG A 329 -19.52 -0.66 -9.77
CA ARG A 329 -20.41 -0.81 -10.93
C ARG A 329 -21.71 -1.52 -10.61
N LEU A 330 -21.73 -2.50 -9.70
CA LEU A 330 -22.96 -3.14 -9.26
C LEU A 330 -23.93 -2.13 -8.64
N LEU A 331 -23.42 -1.17 -7.87
CA LEU A 331 -24.24 -0.10 -7.31
C LEU A 331 -24.75 0.90 -8.38
N THR A 332 -23.99 1.10 -9.45
CA THR A 332 -24.26 2.09 -10.49
C THR A 332 -25.14 1.56 -11.62
N ASP A 333 -24.87 0.32 -12.08
CA ASP A 333 -25.38 -0.23 -13.34
C ASP A 333 -26.55 -1.19 -13.14
N LEU A 334 -26.68 -1.79 -11.96
CA LEU A 334 -27.78 -2.71 -11.68
C LEU A 334 -29.07 -1.88 -11.49
N PRO A 335 -30.18 -2.23 -12.18
CA PRO A 335 -31.46 -1.56 -11.95
C PRO A 335 -32.03 -1.94 -10.60
N THR A 336 -32.92 -1.11 -10.07
CA THR A 336 -33.80 -1.47 -8.96
C THR A 336 -34.88 -2.46 -9.39
N HIS A 337 -35.51 -3.12 -8.42
CA HIS A 337 -36.69 -3.96 -8.66
C HIS A 337 -37.79 -3.18 -9.41
N ALA A 338 -38.03 -1.92 -9.02
CA ALA A 338 -39.02 -1.06 -9.64
C ALA A 338 -38.67 -0.72 -11.10
N GLU A 339 -37.42 -0.36 -11.39
CA GLU A 339 -36.95 -0.07 -12.76
C GLU A 339 -37.03 -1.31 -13.67
N ALA A 340 -36.83 -2.50 -13.11
CA ALA A 340 -36.91 -3.76 -13.84
C ALA A 340 -38.34 -4.34 -13.95
N GLY A 341 -39.35 -3.71 -13.32
CA GLY A 341 -40.72 -4.23 -13.28
C GLY A 341 -40.86 -5.54 -12.49
N VAL A 342 -39.96 -5.79 -11.53
CA VAL A 342 -39.97 -6.98 -10.66
C VAL A 342 -40.56 -6.60 -9.31
N THR A 343 -41.51 -7.37 -8.80
CA THR A 343 -42.06 -7.17 -7.46
C THR A 343 -40.96 -7.36 -6.41
N ALA A 344 -40.79 -6.37 -5.54
CA ALA A 344 -39.81 -6.45 -4.46
C ALA A 344 -40.14 -7.61 -3.50
N PRO A 345 -39.14 -8.21 -2.83
CA PRO A 345 -39.35 -9.19 -1.78
C PRO A 345 -40.26 -8.64 -0.67
N ASN A 346 -41.04 -9.50 -0.01
CA ASN A 346 -41.81 -9.11 1.16
C ASN A 346 -40.86 -8.61 2.26
N ALA A 347 -41.22 -7.50 2.90
CA ALA A 347 -40.48 -6.91 4.02
C ALA A 347 -40.43 -7.83 5.24
#